data_AF-A0AA86PLF5-F1
#
_entry.id   AF-A0AA86PLF5-F1
#
_cell.length_a   1.000
_cell.length_b   1.000
_cell.length_c   1.000
_cell.angle_alpha   90.00
_cell.angle_beta   90.00
_cell.angle_gamma   90.00
#
_symmetry.space_group_name_H-M   'P 1'
#
loop_
_entity.id
_entity.type
_entity.pdbx_description
1 polymer ?
#
loop_
_entity_poly.entity_id
_entity_poly.type
_entity_poly.pdbx_seq_one_letter_code
_entity_poly.pdbx_strand_id
1 'polypeptide(L)'
;MQLKKPDVKKCKNVFTKANETETGKLKPLELVNALKEFNLNFTVDELRDLNPLVSTSPVITLSVDQFIHLIYIIENTTTNDTTKMMFLSADTTQSGTINRAGVESVLKKMGASPKTQQIDELMEALADNKDGTLSYEAFKGLIDGLMG
;
A
#
# COMPACT_ATOMS: atom_id res chain seq x y z
N MET A 1 8.79 -12.78 5.77
CA MET A 1 8.29 -11.76 6.73
C MET A 1 6.92 -12.12 7.32
N GLN A 2 6.64 -11.83 8.61
CA GLN A 2 5.28 -11.98 9.18
C GLN A 2 4.56 -10.62 9.16
N LEU A 3 3.35 -10.58 8.59
CA LEU A 3 2.55 -9.37 8.43
C LEU A 3 1.30 -9.42 9.32
N LYS A 4 1.02 -8.30 9.98
CA LYS A 4 -0.19 -8.08 10.76
C LYS A 4 -1.32 -7.67 9.82
N LYS A 5 -2.40 -8.46 9.78
CA LYS A 5 -3.61 -8.07 9.07
C LYS A 5 -4.39 -7.03 9.88
N PRO A 6 -4.92 -5.98 9.25
CA PRO A 6 -5.74 -4.98 9.93
C PRO A 6 -7.05 -5.61 10.43
N ASP A 7 -7.58 -5.09 11.54
CA ASP A 7 -8.94 -5.41 11.97
C ASP A 7 -9.94 -4.74 11.02
N VAL A 8 -10.36 -5.47 9.99
CA VAL A 8 -11.26 -4.98 8.94
C VAL A 8 -12.60 -4.52 9.52
N LYS A 9 -13.11 -5.17 10.58
CA LYS A 9 -14.38 -4.78 11.21
C LYS A 9 -14.22 -3.44 11.91
N LYS A 10 -13.15 -3.25 12.68
CA LYS A 10 -12.85 -1.95 13.31
C LYS A 10 -12.64 -0.87 12.24
N CYS A 11 -11.90 -1.14 11.18
CA CYS A 11 -11.66 -0.19 10.09
C CYS A 11 -12.97 0.28 9.45
N LYS A 12 -13.87 -0.65 9.11
CA LYS A 12 -15.18 -0.30 8.54
C LYS A 12 -16.03 0.53 9.50
N ASN A 13 -16.07 0.17 10.78
CA ASN A 13 -16.83 0.91 11.79
C ASN A 13 -16.31 2.35 11.96
N VAL A 14 -14.99 2.51 12.06
CA VAL A 14 -14.35 3.84 12.16
C VAL A 14 -14.58 4.66 10.89
N PHE A 15 -14.45 4.03 9.72
CA PHE A 15 -14.71 4.67 8.44
C PHE A 15 -16.14 5.22 8.36
N THR A 16 -17.14 4.39 8.67
CA THR A 16 -18.55 4.82 8.66
C THR A 16 -18.81 5.96 9.65
N LYS A 17 -18.22 5.90 10.85
CA LYS A 17 -18.35 6.96 11.86
C LYS A 17 -17.74 8.30 11.39
N ALA A 18 -16.60 8.24 10.69
CA ALA A 18 -15.89 9.43 10.23
C ALA A 18 -16.44 10.01 8.90
N ASN A 19 -17.07 9.20 8.05
CA ASN A 19 -17.65 9.64 6.78
C ASN A 19 -19.04 10.27 6.99
N GLU A 20 -19.07 11.40 7.72
CA GLU A 20 -20.29 12.11 8.12
C GLU A 20 -21.18 12.52 6.93
N THR A 21 -20.58 12.69 5.76
CA THR A 21 -21.27 13.14 4.55
C THR A 21 -21.69 12.00 3.61
N GLU A 22 -21.52 10.74 4.02
CA GLU A 22 -21.90 9.52 3.28
C GLU A 22 -21.39 9.48 1.83
N THR A 23 -20.27 10.16 1.54
CA THR A 23 -19.76 10.28 0.16
C THR A 23 -19.13 8.98 -0.35
N GLY A 24 -19.01 7.97 0.51
CA GLY A 24 -18.23 6.76 0.25
C GLY A 24 -16.71 6.97 0.31
N LYS A 25 -16.22 8.17 0.66
CA LYS A 25 -14.79 8.48 0.83
C LYS A 25 -14.54 9.34 2.06
N LEU A 26 -13.39 9.15 2.72
CA LEU A 26 -12.91 10.06 3.76
C LEU A 26 -12.12 11.20 3.13
N LYS A 27 -12.51 12.43 3.45
CA LYS A 27 -11.77 13.67 3.18
C LYS A 27 -10.57 13.82 4.13
N PRO A 28 -9.64 14.76 3.90
CA PRO A 28 -8.42 14.84 4.70
C PRO A 28 -8.65 14.96 6.21
N LEU A 29 -9.57 15.82 6.65
CA LEU A 29 -9.87 15.99 8.08
C LEU A 29 -10.61 14.78 8.67
N GLU A 30 -11.52 14.17 7.92
CA GLU A 30 -12.23 12.95 8.32
C GLU A 30 -11.23 11.78 8.48
N LEU A 31 -10.26 11.67 7.56
CA LEU A 31 -9.18 10.69 7.61
C LEU A 31 -8.26 10.88 8.82
N VAL A 32 -7.84 12.12 9.12
CA VAL A 32 -7.06 12.43 10.33
C VAL A 32 -7.82 12.00 11.59
N ASN A 33 -9.12 12.29 11.67
CA ASN A 33 -9.93 11.91 12.82
C ASN A 33 -10.13 10.39 12.92
N ALA A 34 -10.31 9.71 11.79
CA ALA A 34 -10.38 8.25 11.74
C ALA A 34 -9.09 7.59 12.25
N LEU A 35 -7.91 8.13 11.88
CA LEU A 35 -6.62 7.59 12.31
C LEU A 35 -6.40 7.73 13.83
N LYS A 36 -6.95 8.76 14.47
CA LYS A 36 -6.88 8.92 15.94
C LYS A 36 -7.54 7.77 16.71
N GLU A 37 -8.58 7.13 16.16
CA GLU A 37 -9.24 5.94 16.75
C GLU A 37 -8.33 4.69 16.74
N PHE A 38 -7.19 4.76 16.04
CA PHE A 38 -6.11 3.76 16.05
C PHE A 38 -4.88 4.22 16.85
N ASN A 39 -4.98 5.33 17.59
CA ASN A 39 -3.86 6.00 18.26
C ASN A 39 -2.76 6.46 17.28
N LEU A 40 -3.15 6.73 16.03
CA LEU A 40 -2.26 7.24 14.99
C LEU A 40 -2.49 8.74 14.83
N ASN A 41 -1.44 9.53 15.09
CA ASN A 41 -1.50 10.99 15.00
C ASN A 41 -0.78 11.43 13.73
N PHE A 42 -1.57 11.83 12.73
CA PHE A 42 -1.08 12.36 11.46
C PHE A 42 -1.67 13.75 11.20
N THR A 43 -0.88 14.58 10.55
CA THR A 43 -1.30 15.83 9.92
C THR A 43 -1.77 15.57 8.48
N VAL A 44 -2.53 16.50 7.92
CA VAL A 44 -2.93 16.43 6.50
C VAL A 44 -1.71 16.44 5.58
N ASP A 45 -0.64 17.14 5.97
CA ASP A 45 0.58 17.20 5.17
C ASP A 45 1.32 15.86 5.15
N GLU A 46 1.45 15.17 6.28
CA GLU A 46 2.03 13.81 6.32
C GLU A 46 1.20 12.81 5.49
N LEU A 47 -0.13 12.97 5.46
CA LEU A 47 -1.00 12.15 4.63
C LEU A 47 -0.81 12.40 3.13
N ARG A 48 -0.25 13.54 2.72
CA ARG A 48 0.08 13.82 1.32
C ARG A 48 1.13 12.84 0.80
N ASP A 49 2.11 12.50 1.63
CA ASP A 49 3.19 11.58 1.27
C ASP A 49 2.75 10.12 1.28
N LEU A 50 1.75 9.78 2.10
CA LEU A 50 1.19 8.42 2.19
C LEU A 50 0.11 8.13 1.14
N ASN A 51 -0.60 9.16 0.66
CA ASN A 51 -1.70 8.99 -0.29
C ASN A 51 -1.30 8.22 -1.57
N PRO A 52 -0.15 8.47 -2.23
CA PRO A 52 0.30 7.71 -3.40
C PRO A 52 0.50 6.21 -3.15
N LEU A 53 0.64 5.78 -1.90
CA LEU A 53 0.78 4.37 -1.57
C LEU A 53 -0.53 3.61 -1.83
N VAL A 54 -1.68 4.23 -1.56
CA VAL A 54 -3.00 3.58 -1.61
C VAL A 54 -3.95 4.17 -2.64
N SER A 55 -3.57 5.29 -3.29
CA SER A 55 -4.41 6.04 -4.21
C SER A 55 -3.63 6.49 -5.44
N THR A 56 -4.29 6.46 -6.59
CA THR A 56 -3.80 7.06 -7.85
C THR A 56 -4.26 8.51 -8.01
N SER A 57 -5.19 8.97 -7.17
CA SER A 57 -5.68 10.35 -7.18
C SER A 57 -4.75 11.25 -6.36
N PRO A 58 -4.34 12.43 -6.87
CA PRO A 58 -3.57 13.39 -6.09
C PRO A 58 -4.40 14.05 -4.97
N VAL A 59 -5.74 13.99 -5.07
CA VAL A 59 -6.65 14.44 -4.02
C VAL A 59 -6.69 13.39 -2.91
N ILE A 60 -6.35 13.80 -1.68
CA ILE A 60 -6.33 12.97 -0.47
C ILE A 60 -7.78 12.66 -0.06
N THR A 61 -8.37 11.69 -0.76
CA THR A 61 -9.68 11.12 -0.45
C THR A 61 -9.59 9.62 -0.59
N LEU A 62 -9.96 8.88 0.46
CA LEU A 62 -9.81 7.43 0.50
C LEU A 62 -11.15 6.71 0.57
N SER A 63 -11.37 5.72 -0.28
CA SER A 63 -12.44 4.74 -0.09
C SER A 63 -12.15 3.85 1.13
N VAL A 64 -13.14 3.06 1.54
CA VAL A 64 -12.97 2.13 2.67
C VAL A 64 -11.84 1.14 2.46
N ASP A 65 -11.67 0.63 1.24
CA ASP A 65 -10.61 -0.33 0.92
C ASP A 65 -9.22 0.33 0.97
N GLN A 66 -9.12 1.57 0.47
CA GLN A 66 -7.87 2.34 0.54
C GLN A 66 -7.52 2.73 1.97
N PHE A 67 -8.52 3.04 2.80
CA PHE A 67 -8.32 3.29 4.23
C PHE A 67 -7.82 2.03 4.95
N ILE A 68 -8.44 0.87 4.71
CA ILE A 68 -7.98 -0.42 5.27
C ILE A 68 -6.54 -0.70 4.83
N HIS A 69 -6.22 -0.47 3.56
CA HIS A 69 -4.88 -0.69 3.03
C HIS A 69 -3.85 0.27 3.63
N LEU A 70 -4.24 1.52 3.92
CA LEU A 70 -3.39 2.48 4.63
C LEU A 70 -3.08 2.01 6.06
N ILE A 71 -4.08 1.53 6.80
CA ILE A 71 -3.87 0.94 8.14
C ILE A 71 -2.93 -0.26 8.05
N TYR A 72 -3.12 -1.15 7.06
CA TYR A 72 -2.22 -2.26 6.84
C TYR A 72 -0.77 -1.81 6.65
N ILE A 73 -0.52 -0.78 5.85
CA ILE A 73 0.83 -0.27 5.63
C ILE A 73 1.41 0.28 6.95
N ILE A 74 0.70 1.20 7.61
CA ILE A 74 1.19 1.89 8.83
C ILE A 74 1.46 0.89 9.97
N GLU A 75 0.64 -0.16 10.12
CA GLU A 75 0.85 -1.15 11.17
C GLU A 75 2.00 -2.13 10.90
N ASN A 76 2.50 -2.20 9.66
CA ASN A 76 3.54 -3.16 9.26
C ASN A 76 4.89 -2.52 8.94
N THR A 77 4.99 -1.20 8.84
CA THR A 77 6.25 -0.53 8.51
C THR A 77 6.40 0.83 9.18
N THR A 78 7.58 1.43 9.03
CA THR A 78 7.84 2.82 9.37
C THR A 78 8.07 3.62 8.08
N THR A 79 7.98 4.94 8.16
CA THR A 79 8.21 5.85 7.03
C THR A 79 9.64 5.82 6.49
N ASN A 80 10.60 5.28 7.25
CA ASN A 80 12.01 5.21 6.84
C ASN A 80 12.32 3.95 6.01
N ASP A 81 11.43 2.95 5.98
CA ASP A 81 11.62 1.72 5.21
C ASP A 81 10.87 1.80 3.88
N THR A 82 11.50 2.48 2.92
CA THR A 82 10.90 2.77 1.60
C THR A 82 10.61 1.48 0.82
N THR A 83 11.53 0.51 0.83
CA THR A 83 11.34 -0.77 0.13
C THR A 83 10.13 -1.51 0.69
N LYS A 84 9.99 -1.57 2.01
CA LYS A 84 8.82 -2.18 2.64
C LYS A 84 7.52 -1.42 2.38
N MET A 85 7.55 -0.09 2.39
CA MET A 85 6.39 0.71 1.99
C MET A 85 5.94 0.40 0.56
N MET A 86 6.87 0.30 -0.40
CA MET A 86 6.55 -0.04 -1.79
C MET A 86 5.92 -1.42 -1.90
N PHE A 87 6.50 -2.42 -1.24
CA PHE A 87 5.96 -3.79 -1.20
C PHE A 87 4.53 -3.81 -0.66
N LEU A 88 4.32 -3.22 0.53
CA LEU A 88 3.01 -3.19 1.17
C LEU A 88 1.98 -2.42 0.34
N SER A 89 2.40 -1.38 -0.39
CA SER A 89 1.55 -0.63 -1.32
C SER A 89 1.08 -1.43 -2.53
N ALA A 90 1.78 -2.52 -2.87
CA ALA A 90 1.43 -3.43 -3.96
C ALA A 90 0.70 -4.69 -3.48
N ASP A 91 0.87 -5.07 -2.22
CA ASP A 91 0.13 -6.15 -1.56
C ASP A 91 -1.28 -5.69 -1.16
N THR A 92 -2.10 -5.38 -2.17
CA THR A 92 -3.46 -4.84 -2.00
C THR A 92 -4.44 -5.84 -1.41
N THR A 93 -4.16 -7.14 -1.55
CA THR A 93 -4.96 -8.24 -1.00
C THR A 93 -4.47 -8.70 0.36
N GLN A 94 -3.37 -8.14 0.88
CA GLN A 94 -2.77 -8.48 2.18
C GLN A 94 -2.44 -9.99 2.26
N SER A 95 -1.95 -10.54 1.15
CA SER A 95 -1.54 -11.95 1.05
C SER A 95 -0.13 -12.16 1.59
N GLY A 96 0.67 -11.10 1.69
CA GLY A 96 2.10 -11.17 2.00
C GLY A 96 2.97 -11.53 0.78
N THR A 97 2.39 -11.50 -0.42
CA THR A 97 3.10 -11.64 -1.69
C THR A 97 2.53 -10.64 -2.69
N ILE A 98 3.30 -10.29 -3.72
CA ILE A 98 2.83 -9.40 -4.78
C ILE A 98 2.82 -10.12 -6.13
N ASN A 99 1.77 -9.91 -6.89
CA ASN A 99 1.64 -10.46 -8.23
C ASN A 99 2.29 -9.52 -9.27
N ARG A 100 2.27 -9.97 -10.52
CA ARG A 100 2.73 -9.23 -11.71
C ARG A 100 2.23 -7.77 -11.75
N ALA A 101 0.94 -7.55 -11.52
CA ALA A 101 0.34 -6.21 -11.55
C ALA A 101 0.85 -5.33 -10.39
N GLY A 102 1.10 -5.92 -9.22
CA GLY A 102 1.71 -5.26 -8.08
C GLY A 102 3.14 -4.80 -8.38
N VAL A 103 3.96 -5.65 -9.00
CA VAL A 103 5.32 -5.29 -9.43
C VAL A 103 5.29 -4.15 -10.45
N GLU A 104 4.44 -4.25 -11.47
CA GLU A 104 4.28 -3.19 -12.46
C GLU A 104 3.86 -1.86 -11.83
N SER A 105 2.93 -1.89 -10.88
CA SER A 105 2.46 -0.72 -10.14
C SER A 105 3.59 -0.03 -9.37
N VAL A 106 4.44 -0.80 -8.67
CA VAL A 106 5.59 -0.25 -7.94
C VAL A 106 6.59 0.39 -8.88
N LEU A 107 6.97 -0.31 -9.95
CA LEU A 107 7.95 0.21 -10.90
C LEU A 107 7.47 1.53 -11.53
N LYS A 108 6.17 1.64 -11.83
CA LYS A 108 5.55 2.90 -12.26
C LYS A 108 5.61 4.00 -11.19
N LYS A 109 5.33 3.67 -9.92
CA LYS A 109 5.48 4.62 -8.79
C LYS A 109 6.92 5.10 -8.61
N MET A 110 7.91 4.30 -8.97
CA MET A 110 9.33 4.67 -8.99
C MET A 110 9.73 5.49 -10.24
N GLY A 111 8.79 5.80 -11.13
CA GLY A 111 9.04 6.55 -12.36
C GLY A 111 9.50 5.70 -13.55
N ALA A 112 9.59 4.38 -13.41
CA ALA A 112 9.89 3.50 -14.53
C ALA A 112 8.66 3.31 -15.43
N SER A 113 8.90 3.03 -16.71
CA SER A 113 7.85 2.68 -17.69
C SER A 113 8.16 1.33 -18.33
N PRO A 114 8.10 0.23 -17.55
CA PRO A 114 8.43 -1.10 -18.06
C PRO A 114 7.40 -1.56 -19.09
N LYS A 115 7.87 -2.20 -20.16
CA LYS A 115 7.01 -2.89 -21.12
C LYS A 115 6.45 -4.16 -20.48
N THR A 116 5.28 -4.60 -20.96
CA THR A 116 4.62 -5.83 -20.51
C THR A 116 5.60 -7.02 -20.45
N GLN A 117 6.34 -7.25 -21.53
CA GLN A 117 7.33 -8.33 -21.61
C GLN A 117 8.44 -8.24 -20.55
N GLN A 118 8.91 -7.03 -20.22
CA GLN A 118 9.95 -6.86 -19.20
C GLN A 118 9.44 -7.25 -17.82
N ILE A 119 8.16 -6.99 -17.52
CA ILE A 119 7.53 -7.44 -16.28
C ILE A 119 7.42 -8.97 -16.27
N ASP A 120 7.05 -9.58 -17.39
CA ASP A 120 6.93 -11.04 -17.49
C ASP A 120 8.29 -11.72 -17.24
N GLU A 121 9.35 -11.24 -17.90
CA GLU A 121 10.73 -11.72 -17.71
C GLU A 121 11.19 -11.54 -16.25
N LEU A 122 10.86 -10.43 -15.60
CA LEU A 122 11.15 -10.20 -14.18
C LEU A 122 10.41 -11.20 -13.27
N MET A 123 9.12 -11.43 -13.53
CA MET A 123 8.32 -12.37 -12.74
C MET A 123 8.82 -13.80 -12.91
N GLU A 124 9.17 -14.22 -14.13
CA GLU A 124 9.75 -15.54 -14.40
C GLU A 124 11.09 -15.75 -13.68
N ALA A 125 11.91 -14.70 -13.63
CA ALA A 125 13.23 -14.78 -12.99
C ALA A 125 13.17 -14.76 -11.45
N LEU A 126 12.17 -14.09 -10.87
CA LEU A 126 12.19 -13.76 -9.43
C LEU A 126 11.07 -14.41 -8.61
N ALA A 127 10.00 -14.92 -9.23
CA ALA A 127 8.93 -15.58 -8.49
C ALA A 127 9.48 -16.76 -7.67
N ASP A 128 9.19 -16.73 -6.38
CA ASP A 128 9.80 -17.63 -5.40
C ASP A 128 8.79 -18.60 -4.77
N ASN A 129 7.59 -18.64 -5.33
CA ASN A 129 6.52 -19.54 -4.91
C ASN A 129 5.73 -20.08 -6.10
N LYS A 130 4.92 -21.11 -5.81
CA LYS A 130 4.15 -21.86 -6.82
C LYS A 130 3.03 -21.04 -7.47
N ASP A 131 2.65 -19.92 -6.86
CA ASP A 131 1.57 -19.06 -7.35
C ASP A 131 2.08 -18.00 -8.34
N GLY A 132 3.39 -18.00 -8.65
CA GLY A 132 4.00 -17.03 -9.55
C GLY A 132 4.01 -15.61 -8.99
N THR A 133 4.07 -15.47 -7.66
CA THR A 133 4.13 -14.17 -6.96
C THR A 133 5.52 -13.94 -6.35
N LEU A 134 5.82 -12.71 -5.96
CA LEU A 134 7.05 -12.39 -5.23
C LEU A 134 6.77 -12.27 -3.74
N SER A 135 7.55 -12.96 -2.91
CA SER A 135 7.69 -12.60 -1.49
C SER A 135 8.34 -11.24 -1.31
N TYR A 136 8.34 -10.74 -0.07
CA TYR A 136 9.07 -9.52 0.28
C TYR A 136 10.57 -9.66 0.04
N GLU A 137 11.13 -10.82 0.35
CA GLU A 137 12.56 -11.10 0.21
C GLU A 137 12.98 -11.07 -1.28
N ALA A 138 12.18 -11.69 -2.16
CA ALA A 138 12.41 -11.63 -3.62
C ALA A 138 12.25 -10.20 -4.17
N PHE A 139 11.19 -9.50 -3.76
CA PHE A 139 10.96 -8.11 -4.15
C PHE A 139 12.07 -7.17 -3.66
N LYS A 140 12.57 -7.33 -2.44
CA LYS A 140 13.70 -6.54 -1.93
C LYS A 140 14.94 -6.74 -2.81
N GLY A 141 15.22 -7.98 -3.20
CA GLY A 141 16.34 -8.28 -4.12
C GLY A 141 16.21 -7.57 -5.47
N LEU A 142 15.00 -7.51 -6.04
CA LEU A 142 14.71 -6.72 -7.25
C LEU A 142 15.06 -5.25 -7.05
N ILE A 143 14.57 -4.66 -5.97
CA ILE A 143 14.72 -3.23 -5.69
C ILE A 143 16.18 -2.87 -5.42
N ASP A 144 16.90 -3.69 -4.66
CA ASP A 144 18.34 -3.51 -4.40
C ASP A 144 19.15 -3.56 -5.71
N GLY A 145 18.80 -4.46 -6.64
CA GLY A 145 19.45 -4.56 -7.95
C GLY A 145 19.14 -3.40 -8.91
N LEU A 146 18.07 -2.64 -8.69
CA LEU A 146 17.72 -1.44 -9.47
C LEU A 146 18.34 -0.17 -8.90
N MET A 147 18.62 -0.14 -7.59
CA MET A 147 19.16 1.02 -6.89
C MET A 147 20.68 0.96 -6.61
N GLY A 148 21.31 -0.19 -6.84
CA GLY A 148 22.77 -0.37 -6.79
C GLY A 148 23.45 0.00 -8.10
#